data_AF-A0AAY4CM94-F1
#
_entry.id   AF-A0AAY4CM94-F1
#
_cell.length_a   1.000
_cell.length_b   1.000
_cell.length_c   1.000
_cell.angle_alpha   90.00
_cell.angle_beta   90.00
_cell.angle_gamma   90.00
#
_symmetry.space_group_name_H-M   'P 1'
#
loop_
_entity.id
_entity.type
_entity.pdbx_description
1 polymer ?
#
loop_
_entity_poly.entity_id
_entity_poly.type
_entity_poly.pdbx_seq_one_letter_code
_entity_poly.pdbx_strand_id
1 'polypeptide(L)'
;MLLFRPFMLPNLVPPKIPDGERVDFDDIHRKRMEKDLNELQTLIEDHFENRKKEEEELIGLKDRIEKRRSERAEQQRIRSEREKERQKRLEEERARKEEEEAKKRAEDDAKKMKTLTSLHFGGYMQITEKRSGKKQTEREKKKKILSDRRIPLDMDVLSESGLREKAKDFWNRIWELEAEKFELQYEFTKQKYEINVLRNRVSDHQKS
;
A
#
# COMPACT_ATOMS: atom_id res chain seq x y z
N MET A 1 72.12 -51.90 63.74
CA MET A 1 71.25 -53.10 63.74
C MET A 1 69.83 -52.67 64.01
N LEU A 2 68.86 -53.24 63.29
CA LEU A 2 67.38 -53.25 63.44
C LEU A 2 66.78 -53.23 62.00
N LEU A 3 66.86 -54.36 61.29
CA LEU A 3 65.77 -55.34 61.07
C LEU A 3 64.81 -54.94 59.94
N PHE A 4 65.18 -55.34 58.72
CA PHE A 4 64.35 -55.29 57.51
C PHE A 4 63.32 -56.42 57.55
N ARG A 5 62.02 -56.10 57.67
CA ARG A 5 60.93 -57.08 57.52
C ARG A 5 60.58 -57.21 56.03
N PRO A 6 60.51 -58.42 55.45
CA PRO A 6 60.08 -58.58 54.07
C PRO A 6 58.55 -58.44 53.99
N PHE A 7 58.09 -57.59 53.07
CA PHE A 7 56.68 -57.46 52.70
C PHE A 7 56.28 -58.70 51.88
N MET A 8 55.50 -59.61 52.48
CA MET A 8 54.89 -60.72 51.75
C MET A 8 53.61 -60.24 51.08
N LEU A 9 53.59 -60.26 49.75
CA LEU A 9 52.37 -60.10 48.94
C LEU A 9 51.46 -61.32 49.15
N PRO A 10 50.16 -61.14 49.43
CA PRO A 10 49.23 -62.26 49.49
C PRO A 10 49.00 -62.84 48.07
N ASN A 11 48.89 -64.18 48.00
CA ASN A 11 48.58 -64.93 46.78
C ASN A 11 47.37 -64.33 46.04
N LEU A 12 47.55 -63.91 44.79
CA LEU A 12 46.45 -63.60 43.86
C LEU A 12 45.69 -64.89 43.55
N VAL A 13 44.56 -65.10 44.22
CA VAL A 13 43.58 -66.10 43.81
C VAL A 13 42.87 -65.56 42.58
N PRO A 14 42.84 -66.28 41.44
CA PRO A 14 42.09 -65.85 40.27
C PRO A 14 40.61 -65.71 40.65
N PRO A 15 39.96 -64.58 40.31
CA PRO A 15 38.55 -64.38 40.63
C PRO A 15 37.74 -65.50 39.97
N LYS A 16 37.00 -66.26 40.79
CA LYS A 16 36.01 -67.23 40.29
C LYS A 16 35.03 -66.46 39.42
N ILE A 17 35.05 -66.74 38.12
CA ILE A 17 34.00 -66.33 37.20
C ILE A 17 32.71 -66.99 37.73
N PRO A 18 31.65 -66.22 38.03
CA PRO A 18 30.39 -66.80 38.47
C PRO A 18 29.92 -67.83 37.45
N ASP A 19 29.64 -69.05 37.92
CA ASP A 19 29.05 -70.11 37.12
C ASP A 19 27.79 -69.58 36.44
N GLY A 20 27.74 -69.75 35.12
CA GLY A 20 26.78 -69.14 34.22
C GLY A 20 25.34 -69.26 34.71
N GLU A 21 24.79 -68.14 35.16
CA GLU A 21 23.37 -67.88 35.05
C GLU A 21 23.06 -67.95 33.55
N ARG A 22 22.31 -68.97 33.13
CA ARG A 22 21.89 -69.14 31.72
C ARG A 22 21.26 -67.82 31.30
N VAL A 23 21.92 -67.11 30.40
CA VAL A 23 21.39 -65.90 29.78
C VAL A 23 20.08 -66.31 29.09
N ASP A 24 18.96 -65.93 29.68
CA ASP A 24 17.64 -66.17 29.10
C ASP A 24 17.46 -65.18 27.93
N PHE A 25 17.69 -65.67 26.71
CA PHE A 25 17.54 -64.87 25.50
C PHE A 25 16.11 -64.36 25.31
N ASP A 26 15.11 -65.07 25.82
CA ASP A 26 13.71 -64.64 25.77
C ASP A 26 13.48 -63.47 26.75
N ASP A 27 14.16 -63.46 27.90
CA ASP A 27 14.12 -62.34 28.85
C ASP A 27 14.77 -61.07 28.30
N ILE A 28 15.91 -61.23 27.61
CA ILE A 28 16.56 -60.11 26.91
C ILE A 28 15.65 -59.55 25.81
N HIS A 29 15.00 -60.42 25.04
CA HIS A 29 14.10 -59.98 23.98
C HIS A 29 12.86 -59.26 24.54
N ARG A 30 12.24 -59.79 25.60
CA ARG A 30 11.12 -59.14 26.29
C ARG A 30 11.51 -57.77 26.84
N LYS A 31 12.63 -57.66 27.55
CA LYS A 31 13.13 -56.39 28.11
C LYS A 31 13.45 -55.36 27.02
N ARG A 32 13.97 -55.81 25.87
CA ARG A 32 14.17 -54.93 24.71
C ARG A 32 12.84 -54.41 24.17
N MET A 33 11.88 -55.30 23.93
CA MET A 33 10.55 -54.93 23.44
C MET A 33 9.83 -53.97 24.39
N GLU A 34 9.89 -54.24 25.70
CA GLU A 34 9.29 -53.36 26.72
C GLU A 34 9.96 -51.98 26.75
N LYS A 35 11.29 -51.93 26.67
CA LYS A 35 12.04 -50.68 26.56
C LYS A 35 11.64 -49.89 25.31
N ASP A 36 11.64 -50.54 24.14
CA ASP A 36 11.33 -49.90 22.86
C ASP A 36 9.88 -49.38 22.84
N LEU A 37 8.94 -50.11 23.44
CA LEU A 37 7.55 -49.67 23.59
C LEU A 37 7.40 -48.46 24.53
N ASN A 38 8.12 -48.46 25.66
CA ASN A 38 8.11 -47.32 26.59
C ASN A 38 8.77 -46.08 25.99
N GLU A 39 9.89 -46.24 25.27
CA GLU A 39 10.54 -45.15 24.53
C GLU A 39 9.62 -44.61 23.43
N LEU A 40 8.94 -45.49 22.69
CA LEU A 40 7.97 -45.06 21.68
C LEU A 40 6.81 -44.28 22.27
N GLN A 41 6.23 -44.73 23.39
CA GLN A 41 5.17 -44.00 24.09
C GLN A 41 5.63 -42.62 24.56
N THR A 42 6.82 -42.54 25.16
CA THR A 42 7.41 -41.28 25.61
C THR A 42 7.63 -40.31 24.44
N LEU A 43 8.18 -40.80 23.32
CA LEU A 43 8.39 -39.99 22.12
C LEU A 43 7.07 -39.48 21.51
N ILE A 44 6.02 -40.30 21.54
CA ILE A 44 4.69 -39.91 21.07
C ILE A 44 4.14 -38.79 21.97
N GLU A 45 4.16 -38.98 23.29
CA GLU A 45 3.66 -37.98 24.24
C GLU A 45 4.43 -36.66 24.15
N ASP A 46 5.76 -36.72 24.14
CA ASP A 46 6.62 -35.54 23.99
C ASP A 46 6.33 -34.80 22.67
N HIS A 47 6.12 -35.52 21.56
CA HIS A 47 5.80 -34.89 20.29
C HIS A 47 4.48 -34.13 20.33
N PHE A 48 3.43 -34.74 20.89
CA PHE A 48 2.11 -34.11 20.97
C PHE A 48 2.11 -32.93 21.94
N GLU A 49 2.72 -33.07 23.11
CA GLU A 49 2.80 -31.99 24.10
C GLU A 49 3.64 -30.81 23.59
N ASN A 50 4.77 -31.07 22.93
CA ASN A 50 5.57 -30.00 22.33
C ASN A 50 4.82 -29.28 21.21
N ARG A 51 4.20 -30.02 20.28
CA ARG A 51 3.38 -29.43 19.22
C ARG A 51 2.23 -28.59 19.77
N LYS A 52 1.53 -29.11 20.77
CA LYS A 52 0.40 -28.41 21.39
C LYS A 52 0.85 -27.09 22.03
N LYS A 53 1.95 -27.10 22.78
CA LYS A 53 2.52 -25.88 23.38
C LYS A 53 2.95 -24.88 22.32
N GLU A 54 3.67 -25.32 21.29
CA GLU A 54 4.09 -24.46 20.18
C GLU A 54 2.89 -23.86 19.43
N GLU A 55 1.84 -24.65 19.18
CA GLU A 55 0.63 -24.18 18.52
C GLU A 55 -0.12 -23.14 19.37
N GLU A 56 -0.27 -23.37 20.68
CA GLU A 56 -0.87 -22.42 21.62
C GLU A 56 -0.08 -21.10 21.68
N GLU A 57 1.26 -21.17 21.72
CA GLU A 57 2.12 -19.98 21.68
C GLU A 57 2.00 -19.22 20.36
N LEU A 58 1.97 -19.95 19.24
CA LEU A 58 1.84 -19.37 17.91
C LEU A 58 0.48 -18.70 17.71
N ILE A 59 -0.61 -19.33 18.17
CA ILE A 59 -1.96 -18.74 18.17
C ILE A 59 -1.96 -17.47 19.02
N GLY A 60 -1.46 -17.54 20.25
CA GLY A 60 -1.41 -16.37 21.13
C GLY A 60 -0.57 -15.22 20.56
N LEU A 61 0.52 -15.52 19.84
CA LEU A 61 1.31 -14.51 19.15
C LEU A 61 0.55 -13.89 17.97
N LYS A 62 -0.12 -14.71 17.15
CA LYS A 62 -0.95 -14.26 16.02
C LYS A 62 -2.07 -13.34 16.50
N ASP A 63 -2.79 -13.71 17.56
CA ASP A 63 -3.85 -12.89 18.15
C ASP A 63 -3.35 -11.53 18.62
N ARG A 64 -2.17 -11.48 19.27
CA ARG A 64 -1.55 -10.21 19.67
C ARG A 64 -1.12 -9.35 18.48
N ILE A 65 -0.68 -9.96 17.39
CA ILE A 65 -0.32 -9.24 16.16
C ILE A 65 -1.58 -8.70 15.48
N GLU A 66 -2.63 -9.51 15.38
CA GLU A 66 -3.91 -9.14 14.78
C GLU A 66 -4.59 -8.02 15.57
N LYS A 67 -4.59 -8.09 16.90
CA LYS A 67 -5.04 -7.00 17.76
C LYS A 67 -4.26 -5.70 17.51
N ARG A 68 -2.93 -5.77 17.44
CA ARG A 68 -2.10 -4.59 17.12
C ARG A 68 -2.31 -4.05 15.70
N ARG A 69 -2.69 -4.90 14.74
CA ARG A 69 -3.02 -4.48 13.37
C ARG A 69 -4.37 -3.77 13.33
N SER A 70 -5.40 -4.34 13.98
CA SER A 70 -6.72 -3.73 14.07
C SER A 70 -6.69 -2.39 14.82
N GLU A 71 -5.96 -2.29 15.93
CA GLU A 71 -5.76 -1.02 16.65
C GLU A 71 -5.11 0.06 15.76
N ARG A 72 -4.08 -0.30 14.97
CA ARG A 72 -3.45 0.64 14.02
C ARG A 72 -4.42 1.05 12.89
N ALA A 73 -5.18 0.11 12.35
CA ALA A 73 -6.18 0.40 11.34
C ALA A 73 -7.25 1.36 11.87
N GLU A 74 -7.71 1.16 13.11
CA GLU A 74 -8.69 2.03 13.75
C GLU A 74 -8.13 3.43 14.04
N GLN A 75 -6.88 3.52 14.52
CA GLN A 75 -6.19 4.81 14.69
C GLN A 75 -6.09 5.57 13.36
N GLN A 76 -5.78 4.87 12.26
CA GLN A 76 -5.70 5.47 10.94
C GLN A 76 -7.08 5.93 10.44
N ARG A 77 -8.13 5.16 10.69
CA ARG A 77 -9.52 5.54 10.38
C ARG A 77 -9.93 6.81 11.12
N ILE A 78 -9.67 6.88 12.44
CA ILE A 78 -9.97 8.06 13.26
C ILE A 78 -9.19 9.29 12.76
N ARG A 79 -7.91 9.14 12.41
CA ARG A 79 -7.12 10.24 11.86
C ARG A 79 -7.69 10.74 10.54
N SER A 80 -8.02 9.84 9.62
CA SER A 80 -8.62 10.17 8.32
C SER A 80 -9.96 10.88 8.49
N GLU A 81 -10.81 10.42 9.42
CA GLU A 81 -12.10 11.03 9.70
C GLU A 81 -11.96 12.44 10.28
N ARG A 82 -11.05 12.64 11.25
CA ARG A 82 -10.75 13.96 11.80
C ARG A 82 -10.20 14.93 10.75
N GLU A 83 -9.36 14.46 9.84
CA GLU A 83 -8.81 15.28 8.76
C GLU A 83 -9.89 15.64 7.74
N LYS A 84 -10.76 14.69 7.39
CA LYS A 84 -11.93 14.94 6.54
C LYS A 84 -12.89 15.95 7.17
N GLU A 85 -13.13 15.86 8.47
CA GLU A 85 -13.97 16.82 9.20
C GLU A 85 -13.34 18.22 9.21
N ARG A 86 -12.03 18.34 9.46
CA ARG A 86 -11.32 19.63 9.36
C ARG A 86 -11.43 20.23 7.98
N GLN A 87 -11.21 19.43 6.94
CA GLN A 87 -11.30 19.87 5.56
C GLN A 87 -12.73 20.33 5.22
N LYS A 88 -13.74 19.58 5.67
CA LYS A 88 -15.15 19.94 5.49
C LYS A 88 -15.50 21.26 6.19
N ARG A 89 -15.02 21.49 7.43
CA ARG A 89 -15.24 22.77 8.14
C ARG A 89 -14.60 23.95 7.41
N LEU A 90 -13.38 23.79 6.89
CA LEU A 90 -12.70 24.84 6.11
C LEU A 90 -13.43 25.13 4.79
N GLU A 91 -13.98 24.10 4.14
CA GLU A 91 -14.78 24.25 2.94
C GLU A 91 -16.12 24.92 3.22
N GLU A 92 -16.80 24.57 4.32
CA GLU A 92 -18.04 25.21 4.77
C GLU A 92 -17.81 26.68 5.16
N GLU A 93 -16.74 27.01 5.88
CA GLU A 93 -16.39 28.39 6.22
C GLU A 93 -16.06 29.21 4.96
N ARG A 94 -15.31 28.64 4.02
CA ARG A 94 -15.02 29.28 2.74
C ARG A 94 -16.30 29.47 1.91
N ALA A 95 -17.18 28.48 1.86
CA ALA A 95 -18.45 28.56 1.15
C ALA A 95 -19.35 29.64 1.75
N ARG A 96 -19.44 29.73 3.09
CA ARG A 96 -20.20 30.77 3.77
C ARG A 96 -19.65 32.16 3.51
N LYS A 97 -18.31 32.31 3.50
CA LYS A 97 -17.66 33.58 3.15
C LYS A 97 -17.87 33.96 1.68
N GLU A 98 -17.81 32.99 0.76
CA GLU A 98 -18.12 33.18 -0.66
C GLU A 98 -19.59 33.58 -0.85
N GLU A 99 -20.52 33.02 -0.09
CA GLU A 99 -21.94 33.36 -0.12
C GLU A 99 -22.23 34.75 0.44
N GLU A 100 -21.62 35.13 1.58
CA GLU A 100 -21.73 36.48 2.14
C GLU A 100 -21.10 37.54 1.22
N GLU A 101 -19.95 37.26 0.60
CA GLU A 101 -19.31 38.16 -0.36
C GLU A 101 -20.12 38.28 -1.67
N ALA A 102 -20.69 37.17 -2.15
CA ALA A 102 -21.58 37.16 -3.31
C ALA A 102 -22.86 37.96 -3.04
N LYS A 103 -23.46 37.82 -1.85
CA LYS A 103 -24.64 38.59 -1.45
C LYS A 103 -24.33 40.08 -1.33
N LYS A 104 -23.20 40.45 -0.71
CA LYS A 104 -22.76 41.85 -0.63
C LYS A 104 -22.47 42.44 -2.01
N ARG A 105 -21.84 41.68 -2.90
CA ARG A 105 -21.59 42.09 -4.28
C ARG A 105 -22.89 42.25 -5.08
N ALA A 106 -23.87 41.37 -4.89
CA ALA A 106 -25.18 41.50 -5.50
C ALA A 106 -25.95 42.73 -4.99
N GLU A 107 -25.86 43.05 -3.69
CA GLU A 107 -26.45 44.26 -3.11
C GLU A 107 -25.76 45.54 -3.61
N ASP A 108 -24.43 45.54 -3.71
CA ASP A 108 -23.65 46.66 -4.25
C ASP A 108 -23.90 46.83 -5.76
N ASP A 109 -24.00 45.76 -6.53
CA ASP A 109 -24.33 45.79 -7.95
C ASP A 109 -25.80 46.22 -8.17
N ALA A 110 -26.73 45.85 -7.28
CA ALA A 110 -28.11 46.34 -7.32
C ALA A 110 -28.20 47.83 -6.98
N LYS A 111 -27.42 48.31 -6.00
CA LYS A 111 -27.31 49.75 -5.68
C LYS A 111 -26.66 50.52 -6.82
N LYS A 112 -25.59 49.98 -7.43
CA LYS A 112 -24.94 50.53 -8.63
C LYS A 112 -25.86 50.51 -9.84
N MET A 113 -26.64 49.46 -10.06
CA MET A 113 -27.65 49.41 -11.13
C MET A 113 -28.70 50.50 -10.93
N LYS A 114 -29.20 50.67 -9.70
CA LYS A 114 -30.13 51.78 -9.39
C LYS A 114 -29.54 53.17 -9.63
N THR A 115 -28.23 53.35 -9.47
CA THR A 115 -27.56 54.63 -9.76
C THR A 115 -27.07 54.75 -11.21
N LEU A 116 -26.87 53.64 -11.93
CA LEU A 116 -26.27 53.58 -13.26
C LEU A 116 -27.29 53.32 -14.39
N THR A 117 -28.57 53.13 -14.07
CA THR A 117 -29.70 53.15 -15.03
C THR A 117 -29.84 54.47 -15.80
N SER A 118 -28.96 55.45 -15.61
CA SER A 118 -28.93 56.66 -16.41
C SER A 118 -28.15 56.55 -17.73
N LEU A 119 -27.14 55.68 -17.89
CA LEU A 119 -26.30 55.72 -19.11
C LEU A 119 -25.71 54.35 -19.50
N HIS A 120 -26.19 53.80 -20.61
CA HIS A 120 -25.53 52.84 -21.53
C HIS A 120 -24.59 51.79 -20.91
N PHE A 121 -25.14 50.72 -20.33
CA PHE A 121 -24.37 49.58 -19.79
C PHE A 121 -24.80 48.21 -20.36
N GLY A 122 -24.90 48.10 -21.68
CA GLY A 122 -25.36 46.87 -22.35
C GLY A 122 -24.37 45.69 -22.35
N GLY A 123 -23.09 45.89 -22.01
CA GLY A 123 -22.06 44.86 -22.15
C GLY A 123 -21.83 43.96 -20.92
N TYR A 124 -22.12 44.45 -19.72
CA TYR A 124 -21.76 43.74 -18.49
C TYR A 124 -22.79 42.68 -18.08
N MET A 125 -24.07 42.90 -18.40
CA MET A 125 -25.15 41.97 -18.05
C MET A 125 -25.04 40.61 -18.76
N GLN A 126 -24.44 40.56 -19.96
CA GLN A 126 -24.21 39.31 -20.69
C GLN A 126 -23.10 38.44 -20.07
N ILE A 127 -22.19 39.01 -19.28
CA ILE A 127 -21.08 38.29 -18.64
C ILE A 127 -21.57 37.62 -17.34
N THR A 128 -22.51 38.23 -16.64
CA THR A 128 -23.07 37.74 -15.37
C THR A 128 -24.03 36.57 -15.57
N GLU A 129 -24.92 36.60 -16.58
CA GLU A 129 -25.87 35.50 -16.82
C GLU A 129 -25.18 34.19 -17.25
N LYS A 130 -24.07 34.27 -18.01
CA LYS A 130 -23.30 33.08 -18.43
C LYS A 130 -22.53 32.39 -17.30
N ARG A 131 -22.41 33.02 -16.12
CA ARG A 131 -21.67 32.51 -14.95
C ARG A 131 -22.55 31.81 -13.91
N SER A 132 -23.87 31.71 -14.13
CA SER A 132 -24.84 31.12 -13.19
C SER A 132 -24.79 29.58 -13.03
N GLY A 133 -23.78 28.91 -13.58
CA GLY A 133 -23.45 27.53 -13.23
C GLY A 133 -21.94 27.42 -13.13
N LYS A 134 -21.41 26.87 -12.03
CA LYS A 134 -19.98 26.52 -11.89
C LYS A 134 -19.64 25.46 -12.94
N LYS A 135 -19.46 25.88 -14.20
CA LYS A 135 -18.94 25.05 -15.28
C LYS A 135 -17.54 24.64 -14.85
N GLN A 136 -17.31 23.33 -14.82
CA GLN A 136 -16.02 22.76 -14.46
C GLN A 136 -14.92 23.47 -15.24
N THR A 137 -13.91 23.97 -14.53
CA THR A 137 -12.85 24.75 -15.17
C THR A 137 -12.04 23.84 -16.11
N GLU A 138 -11.47 24.39 -17.18
CA GLU A 138 -10.60 23.60 -18.08
C GLU A 138 -9.41 22.98 -17.31
N ARG A 139 -8.97 23.62 -16.22
CA ARG A 139 -7.97 23.08 -15.30
C ARG A 139 -8.46 21.82 -14.58
N GLU A 140 -9.69 21.83 -14.07
CA GLU A 140 -10.30 20.67 -13.41
C GLU A 140 -10.52 19.53 -14.40
N LYS A 141 -11.01 19.82 -15.61
CA LYS A 141 -11.18 18.82 -16.67
C LYS A 141 -9.85 18.18 -17.04
N LYS A 142 -8.81 18.98 -17.28
CA LYS A 142 -7.45 18.48 -17.56
C LYS A 142 -6.94 17.61 -16.41
N LYS A 143 -7.10 18.05 -15.16
CA LYS A 143 -6.67 17.27 -13.98
C LYS A 143 -7.41 15.94 -13.89
N LYS A 144 -8.73 15.92 -14.12
CA LYS A 144 -9.54 14.70 -14.14
C LYS A 144 -9.06 13.74 -15.23
N ILE A 145 -8.93 14.20 -16.48
CA ILE A 145 -8.49 13.36 -17.60
C ILE A 145 -7.10 12.76 -17.35
N LEU A 146 -6.16 13.54 -16.83
CA LEU A 146 -4.81 13.05 -16.51
C LEU A 146 -4.82 12.05 -15.35
N SER A 147 -5.69 12.26 -14.35
CA SER A 147 -5.87 11.31 -13.25
C SER A 147 -6.47 9.98 -13.75
N ASP A 148 -7.48 10.04 -14.62
CA ASP A 148 -8.14 8.86 -15.19
C ASP A 148 -7.17 8.04 -16.07
N ARG A 149 -6.20 8.70 -16.73
CA ARG A 149 -5.14 8.05 -17.53
C ARG A 149 -3.97 7.52 -16.71
N ARG A 150 -3.85 7.91 -15.43
CA ARG A 150 -2.72 7.54 -14.59
C ARG A 150 -2.88 6.10 -14.13
N ILE A 151 -1.94 5.24 -14.53
CA ILE A 151 -1.89 3.85 -14.09
C ILE A 151 -1.23 3.79 -12.71
N PRO A 152 -1.91 3.29 -11.66
CA PRO A 152 -1.29 3.10 -10.35
C PRO A 152 -0.23 1.99 -10.43
N LEU A 153 0.85 2.18 -9.67
CA LEU A 153 1.99 1.27 -9.60
C LEU A 153 2.04 0.72 -8.17
N ASP A 154 1.81 -0.57 -8.02
CA ASP A 154 1.99 -1.29 -6.76
C ASP A 154 3.29 -2.11 -6.86
N MET A 155 4.30 -1.71 -6.09
CA MET A 155 5.66 -2.26 -6.16
C MET A 155 5.89 -3.36 -5.12
N ASP A 156 5.01 -3.51 -4.13
CA ASP A 156 5.27 -4.34 -2.95
C ASP A 156 4.93 -5.82 -3.20
N VAL A 157 4.24 -6.14 -4.30
CA VAL A 157 3.72 -7.49 -4.61
C VAL A 157 4.40 -8.12 -5.84
N LEU A 158 5.30 -7.41 -6.52
CA LEU A 158 5.89 -7.86 -7.79
C LEU A 158 7.19 -8.65 -7.58
N SER A 159 7.30 -9.80 -8.25
CA SER A 159 8.55 -10.55 -8.41
C SER A 159 9.50 -9.86 -9.40
N GLU A 160 10.78 -10.25 -9.43
CA GLU A 160 11.77 -9.67 -10.37
C GLU A 160 11.32 -9.76 -11.83
N SER A 161 10.73 -10.89 -12.25
CA SER A 161 10.18 -11.06 -13.59
C SER A 161 9.02 -10.09 -13.85
N GLY A 162 8.10 -9.93 -12.91
CA GLY A 162 6.99 -8.99 -13.01
C GLY A 162 7.44 -7.53 -13.08
N LEU A 163 8.50 -7.16 -12.35
CA LEU A 163 9.11 -5.83 -12.43
C LEU A 163 9.70 -5.55 -13.82
N ARG A 164 10.36 -6.55 -14.44
CA ARG A 164 10.93 -6.42 -15.79
C ARG A 164 9.84 -6.25 -16.85
N GLU A 165 8.73 -6.98 -16.74
CA GLU A 165 7.58 -6.81 -17.64
C GLU A 165 6.93 -5.43 -17.47
N LYS A 166 6.69 -5.00 -16.23
CA LYS A 166 6.14 -3.66 -15.98
C LYS A 166 7.03 -2.54 -16.50
N ALA A 167 8.35 -2.67 -16.38
CA ALA A 167 9.29 -1.70 -16.93
C ALA A 167 9.16 -1.61 -18.46
N LYS A 168 8.99 -2.75 -19.16
CA LYS A 168 8.76 -2.77 -20.61
C LYS A 168 7.42 -2.13 -20.97
N ASP A 169 6.35 -2.42 -20.23
CA ASP A 169 5.03 -1.82 -20.45
C ASP A 169 5.10 -0.29 -20.34
N PHE A 170 5.77 0.23 -19.31
CA PHE A 170 5.95 1.68 -19.15
C PHE A 170 6.79 2.29 -20.25
N TRP A 171 7.85 1.61 -20.68
CA TRP A 171 8.67 2.07 -21.78
C TRP A 171 7.86 2.18 -23.09
N ASN A 172 7.10 1.13 -23.44
CA ASN A 172 6.21 1.15 -24.60
C ASN A 172 5.18 2.27 -24.49
N ARG A 173 4.58 2.46 -23.31
CA ARG A 173 3.57 3.50 -23.10
C ARG A 173 4.13 4.92 -23.24
N ILE A 174 5.33 5.16 -22.73
CA ILE A 174 6.01 6.45 -22.89
C ILE A 174 6.32 6.68 -24.36
N TRP A 175 6.78 5.66 -25.07
CA TRP A 175 7.07 5.74 -26.49
C TRP A 175 5.83 6.10 -27.32
N GLU A 176 4.70 5.43 -27.08
CA GLU A 176 3.41 5.77 -27.73
C GLU A 176 3.00 7.22 -27.47
N LEU A 177 3.07 7.67 -26.21
CA LEU A 177 2.70 9.05 -25.85
C LEU A 177 3.61 10.09 -26.51
N GLU A 178 4.90 9.80 -26.67
CA GLU A 178 5.83 10.68 -27.35
C GLU A 178 5.57 10.72 -28.86
N ALA A 179 5.22 9.58 -29.47
CA ALA A 179 4.80 9.51 -30.87
C ALA A 179 3.51 10.32 -31.12
N GLU A 180 2.47 10.14 -30.29
CA GLU A 180 1.23 10.93 -30.36
C GLU A 180 1.51 12.44 -30.23
N LYS A 181 2.38 12.81 -29.28
CA LYS A 181 2.77 14.20 -29.07
C LYS A 181 3.48 14.78 -30.29
N PHE A 182 4.37 14.02 -30.94
CA PHE A 182 5.07 14.44 -32.14
C PHE A 182 4.09 14.75 -33.29
N GLU A 183 3.16 13.83 -33.55
CA GLU A 183 2.12 14.02 -34.58
C GLU A 183 1.25 15.25 -34.29
N LEU A 184 0.82 15.43 -33.03
CA LEU A 184 0.05 16.61 -32.62
C LEU A 184 0.83 17.92 -32.79
N GLN A 185 2.14 17.93 -32.55
CA GLN A 185 3.00 19.09 -32.75
C GLN A 185 3.15 19.43 -34.24
N TYR A 186 3.28 18.41 -35.09
CA TYR A 186 3.33 18.57 -36.54
C TYR A 186 2.02 19.17 -37.07
N GLU A 187 0.87 18.56 -36.72
CA GLU A 187 -0.44 19.05 -37.12
C GLU A 187 -0.72 20.47 -36.61
N PHE A 188 -0.33 20.79 -35.37
CA PHE A 188 -0.47 22.14 -34.84
C PHE A 188 0.32 23.19 -35.65
N THR A 189 1.51 22.82 -36.13
CA THR A 189 2.35 23.69 -36.96
C THR A 189 1.71 23.94 -38.32
N LYS A 190 1.17 22.88 -38.94
CA LYS A 190 0.43 22.97 -40.20
C LYS A 190 -0.83 23.83 -40.06
N GLN A 191 -1.63 23.59 -39.03
CA GLN A 191 -2.85 24.37 -38.75
C GLN A 191 -2.55 25.85 -38.52
N LYS A 192 -1.44 26.19 -37.85
CA LYS A 192 -1.01 27.59 -37.72
C LYS A 192 -0.76 28.26 -39.07
N TYR A 193 -0.10 27.56 -39.98
CA TYR A 193 0.14 28.07 -41.33
C TYR A 193 -1.18 28.27 -42.09
N GLU A 194 -2.06 27.26 -42.07
CA GLU A 194 -3.37 27.33 -42.72
C GLU A 194 -4.23 28.49 -42.19
N ILE A 195 -4.24 28.72 -40.88
CA ILE A 195 -4.94 29.86 -40.26
C ILE A 195 -4.40 31.20 -40.79
N ASN A 196 -3.09 31.34 -40.94
CA ASN A 196 -2.50 32.58 -41.48
C ASN A 196 -2.91 32.80 -42.94
N VAL A 197 -2.87 31.75 -43.76
CA VAL A 197 -3.33 31.82 -45.16
C VAL A 197 -4.81 32.19 -45.22
N LEU A 198 -5.65 31.57 -44.40
CA LEU A 198 -7.09 31.87 -44.35
C LEU A 198 -7.35 33.31 -43.93
N ARG A 199 -6.62 33.84 -42.94
CA ARG A 199 -6.72 35.25 -42.52
C ARG A 199 -6.38 36.21 -43.67
N ASN A 200 -5.33 35.92 -44.43
CA ASN A 200 -4.95 36.73 -45.59
C ASN A 200 -6.05 36.69 -46.66
N ARG A 201 -6.56 35.50 -47.01
CA ARG A 201 -7.64 35.34 -47.98
C ARG A 201 -8.90 36.11 -47.58
N VAL A 202 -9.29 36.06 -46.30
CA VAL A 202 -10.44 36.83 -45.79
C VAL A 202 -10.19 38.33 -45.92
N SER A 203 -9.00 38.82 -45.54
CA SER A 203 -8.63 40.23 -45.70
C SER A 203 -8.68 40.68 -47.16
N ASP A 204 -8.16 39.87 -48.08
CA ASP A 204 -8.11 40.23 -49.50
C ASP A 204 -9.52 40.28 -50.11
N HIS A 205 -10.40 39.35 -49.73
CA HIS A 205 -11.81 39.37 -50.13
C HIS A 205 -12.64 40.50 -49.51
N GLN A 206 -12.21 41.07 -48.37
CA GLN A 206 -12.88 42.21 -47.74
C GLN A 206 -12.41 43.56 -48.32
N LYS A 207 -11.25 43.58 -48.99
CA LYS A 207 -10.68 44.78 -49.64
C LYS A 207 -11.13 44.93 -51.10
N SER A 208 -11.62 43.85 -51.71
CA SER A 208 -12.26 43.86 -53.03
C SER A 208 -13.74 44.19 -52.93
#